data_AF-A0A2R4N3S3-F1
#
_entry.id   AF-A0A2R4N3S3-F1
#
_cell.length_a   1.000
_cell.length_b   1.000
_cell.length_c   1.000
_cell.angle_alpha   90.00
_cell.angle_beta   90.00
_cell.angle_gamma   90.00
#
_symmetry.space_group_name_H-M   'P 1'
#
loop_
_entity.id
_entity.type
_entity.pdbx_description
1 polymer ?
#
loop_
_entity_poly.entity_id
_entity_poly.type
_entity_poly.pdbx_seq_one_letter_code
_entity_poly.pdbx_strand_id
1 'polypeptide(L)'
;MNATPFEWFGTNEKFAFHGAIDDATGKIVGLYLAKNECLQGYFEVTWQIINKHGIPASIYADRHSIFLSQNASKLTIEDQLQGKVVNDTQFGRAMKELGITLIPARSPQAKGRVERLWETLQSRLPVEFKTFLAP
;
A
#
# COMPACT_ATOMS: atom_id res chain seq x y z
N MET A 1 -1.57 4.19 0.36
CA MET A 1 -0.57 3.25 -0.15
C MET A 1 -1.21 2.27 -1.12
N ASN A 2 -0.42 1.82 -2.09
CA ASN A 2 -0.82 0.82 -3.07
C ASN A 2 0.45 0.10 -3.55
N ALA A 3 0.32 -0.98 -4.29
CA ALA A 3 1.41 -1.58 -5.04
C ALA A 3 1.06 -1.68 -6.53
N THR A 4 2.08 -1.76 -7.37
CA THR A 4 1.89 -2.02 -8.79
C THR A 4 2.98 -2.93 -9.36
N PRO A 5 2.61 -4.11 -9.92
CA PRO A 5 3.55 -4.98 -10.61
C PRO A 5 3.84 -4.44 -12.01
N PHE A 6 5.12 -4.29 -12.36
CA PHE A 6 5.56 -3.77 -13.66
C PHE A 6 6.95 -4.29 -14.04
N GLU A 7 7.30 -4.18 -15.33
CA GLU A 7 8.59 -4.56 -15.91
C GLU A 7 9.63 -3.47 -15.66
N TRP A 8 9.93 -3.21 -14.38
CA TRP A 8 10.74 -2.06 -13.94
C TRP A 8 12.15 -2.04 -14.52
N PHE A 9 12.72 -3.19 -14.83
CA PHE A 9 14.11 -3.32 -15.31
C PHE A 9 14.22 -3.52 -16.82
N GLY A 10 13.14 -3.32 -17.58
CA GLY A 10 13.14 -3.53 -19.04
C GLY A 10 13.37 -4.99 -19.45
N THR A 11 13.12 -5.93 -18.53
CA THR A 11 13.07 -7.37 -18.79
C THR A 11 11.61 -7.82 -18.78
N ASN A 12 11.33 -9.05 -19.23
CA ASN A 12 9.97 -9.62 -19.16
C ASN A 12 9.56 -10.01 -17.72
N GLU A 13 10.37 -9.67 -16.72
CA GLU A 13 10.12 -10.03 -15.33
C GLU A 13 9.49 -8.86 -14.57
N LYS A 14 8.35 -9.12 -13.94
CA LYS A 14 7.64 -8.12 -13.16
C LYS A 14 8.11 -8.11 -11.71
N PHE A 15 8.26 -6.91 -11.18
CA PHE A 15 8.46 -6.63 -9.76
C PHE A 15 7.37 -5.69 -9.29
N ALA A 16 7.02 -5.73 -8.00
CA ALA A 16 6.03 -4.86 -7.41
C ALA A 16 6.69 -3.72 -6.66
N PHE A 17 6.44 -2.48 -7.11
CA PHE A 17 6.69 -1.31 -6.26
C PHE A 17 5.51 -1.15 -5.31
N HIS A 18 5.80 -1.17 -4.01
CA HIS A 18 4.91 -0.71 -2.96
C HIS A 18 5.19 0.77 -2.76
N GLY A 19 4.16 1.58 -2.58
CA GLY A 19 4.40 2.98 -2.27
C GLY A 19 3.24 3.71 -1.67
N ALA A 20 3.59 4.86 -1.12
CA ALA A 20 2.67 5.78 -0.48
C ALA A 20 2.98 7.20 -0.92
N ILE A 21 1.91 7.96 -1.09
CA ILE A 21 1.95 9.40 -1.29
C ILE A 21 1.28 10.07 -0.12
N ASP A 22 1.80 11.21 0.27
CA ASP A 22 1.05 12.14 1.11
C ASP A 22 -0.08 12.75 0.28
N ASP A 23 -1.31 12.62 0.76
CA ASP A 23 -2.46 13.11 0.02
C ASP A 23 -2.36 14.63 -0.16
N ALA A 24 -2.09 15.39 0.91
CA ALA A 24 -2.11 16.85 0.88
C ALA A 24 -1.07 17.48 -0.06
N THR A 25 0.14 16.93 -0.12
CA THR A 25 1.27 17.50 -0.87
C THR A 25 1.59 16.78 -2.18
N GLY A 26 1.08 15.56 -2.37
CA GLY A 26 1.44 14.70 -3.50
C GLY A 26 2.86 14.16 -3.45
N LYS A 27 3.61 14.39 -2.35
CA LYS A 27 4.97 13.87 -2.19
C LYS A 27 4.96 12.36 -2.02
N ILE A 28 5.92 11.70 -2.64
CA ILE A 28 6.21 10.30 -2.36
C ILE A 28 6.82 10.20 -0.97
N VAL A 29 6.17 9.49 -0.06
CA VAL A 29 6.61 9.33 1.35
C VAL A 29 7.18 7.95 1.65
N GLY A 30 7.05 7.02 0.70
CA GLY A 30 7.73 5.74 0.74
C GLY A 30 7.61 5.00 -0.58
N LEU A 31 8.70 4.33 -0.96
CA LEU A 31 8.77 3.42 -2.10
C LEU A 31 9.62 2.22 -1.73
N TYR A 32 9.14 1.02 -2.06
CA TYR A 32 9.86 -0.22 -1.81
C TYR A 32 9.62 -1.21 -2.93
N LEU A 33 10.69 -1.69 -3.56
CA LEU A 33 10.61 -2.70 -4.62
C LEU A 33 10.71 -4.10 -4.01
N ALA A 34 9.77 -4.96 -4.37
CA ALA A 34 9.80 -6.37 -3.99
C ALA A 34 9.47 -7.25 -5.20
N LYS A 35 9.73 -8.56 -5.07
CA LYS A 35 9.43 -9.51 -6.13
C LYS A 35 7.95 -9.55 -6.52
N ASN A 36 7.09 -9.54 -5.50
CA ASN A 36 5.63 -9.56 -5.64
C ASN A 36 5.05 -8.55 -4.66
N GLU A 37 3.78 -8.19 -4.86
CA GLU A 37 3.02 -7.49 -3.83
C GLU A 37 2.95 -8.36 -2.58
N CYS A 38 3.37 -7.83 -1.43
CA CYS A 38 3.52 -8.62 -0.21
C CYS A 38 3.39 -7.77 1.06
N LEU A 39 3.09 -8.45 2.17
CA LEU A 39 3.00 -7.83 3.49
C LEU A 39 4.28 -7.07 3.88
N GLN A 40 5.46 -7.68 3.65
CA GLN A 40 6.74 -7.06 3.96
C GLN A 40 6.91 -5.72 3.22
N GLY A 41 6.56 -5.66 1.94
CA GLY A 41 6.69 -4.44 1.15
C GLY A 41 5.85 -3.30 1.71
N TYR A 42 4.65 -3.59 2.23
CA TYR A 42 3.84 -2.59 2.92
C TYR A 42 4.40 -2.20 4.29
N PHE A 43 4.99 -3.12 5.05
CA PHE A 43 5.69 -2.77 6.29
C PHE A 43 6.90 -1.86 6.04
N GLU A 44 7.68 -2.13 5.00
CA GLU A 44 8.83 -1.29 4.62
C GLU A 44 8.39 0.13 4.25
N VAL A 45 7.30 0.26 3.47
CA VAL A 45 6.75 1.58 3.15
C VAL A 45 6.26 2.29 4.42
N THR A 46 5.53 1.61 5.30
CA THR A 46 5.08 2.20 6.57
C THR A 46 6.26 2.60 7.46
N TRP A 47 7.30 1.78 7.53
CA TRP A 47 8.52 2.05 8.28
C TRP A 47 9.25 3.30 7.76
N GLN A 48 9.35 3.46 6.43
CA GLN A 48 9.89 4.66 5.81
C GLN A 48 9.10 5.92 6.19
N ILE A 49 7.76 5.83 6.18
CA ILE A 49 6.89 6.94 6.59
C ILE A 49 7.16 7.32 8.04
N ILE A 50 7.11 6.34 8.95
CA ILE A 50 7.28 6.57 10.39
C ILE A 50 8.63 7.21 10.69
N ASN A 51 9.71 6.69 10.12
CA ASN A 51 11.05 7.19 10.40
C ASN A 51 11.34 8.57 9.83
N LYS A 52 10.75 8.93 8.68
CA LYS A 52 11.06 10.19 7.98
C LYS A 52 10.04 11.29 8.22
N HIS A 53 8.81 10.92 8.54
CA HIS A 53 7.66 11.82 8.58
C HIS A 53 6.82 11.68 9.86
N GLY A 54 7.13 10.70 10.72
CA GLY A 54 6.35 10.40 11.92
C GLY A 54 5.16 9.48 11.64
N ILE A 55 4.39 9.19 12.70
CA ILE A 55 3.24 8.28 12.63
C ILE A 55 2.09 8.99 11.92
N PRO A 56 1.59 8.47 10.77
CA PRO A 56 0.47 9.08 10.07
C PRO A 56 -0.84 8.84 10.83
N ALA A 57 -1.74 9.82 10.81
CA ALA A 57 -3.07 9.65 11.43
C ALA A 57 -3.91 8.57 10.73
N SER A 58 -3.79 8.47 9.41
CA SER A 58 -4.50 7.48 8.61
C SER A 58 -3.72 7.05 7.37
N ILE A 59 -4.01 5.84 6.91
CA ILE A 59 -3.49 5.29 5.66
C ILE A 59 -4.68 4.84 4.83
N TYR A 60 -4.79 5.40 3.62
CA TYR A 60 -5.72 4.94 2.61
C TYR A 60 -5.09 3.77 1.86
N ALA A 61 -5.70 2.59 1.88
CA ALA A 61 -5.22 1.42 1.17
C ALA A 61 -6.38 0.76 0.40
N ASP A 62 -6.07 -0.09 -0.57
CA ASP A 62 -7.12 -0.86 -1.23
C ASP A 62 -7.69 -1.94 -0.28
N ARG A 63 -8.67 -2.70 -0.76
CA ARG A 63 -9.29 -3.78 0.02
C ARG A 63 -8.55 -5.11 -0.14
N HIS A 64 -7.26 -5.08 -0.45
CA HIS A 64 -6.46 -6.30 -0.51
C HIS A 64 -6.54 -7.03 0.83
N SER A 65 -6.51 -8.37 0.80
CA SER A 65 -6.57 -9.23 1.98
C SER A 65 -5.41 -9.02 2.97
N ILE A 66 -4.39 -8.25 2.58
CA ILE A 66 -3.28 -7.84 3.43
C ILE A 66 -3.77 -6.80 4.45
N PHE A 67 -4.63 -5.87 4.03
CA PHE A 67 -5.10 -4.76 4.86
C PHE A 67 -6.34 -5.10 5.68
N LEU A 68 -7.23 -5.92 5.11
CA LEU A 68 -8.53 -6.22 5.70
C LEU A 68 -8.86 -7.70 5.60
N SER A 69 -9.41 -8.25 6.68
CA SER A 69 -9.89 -9.62 6.68
C SER A 69 -11.11 -9.75 5.77
N GLN A 70 -11.03 -10.64 4.78
CA GLN A 70 -12.15 -10.91 3.86
C GLN A 70 -13.37 -11.54 4.54
N ASN A 71 -13.23 -11.99 5.78
CA ASN A 71 -14.34 -12.51 6.58
C ASN A 71 -15.12 -11.39 7.29
N ALA A 72 -14.57 -10.17 7.37
CA ALA A 72 -15.24 -9.04 7.99
C ALA A 72 -16.53 -8.66 7.25
N SER A 73 -16.55 -8.82 5.92
CA SER A 73 -17.75 -8.60 5.10
C SER A 73 -18.78 -9.74 5.14
N LYS A 74 -18.49 -10.82 5.89
CA LYS A 74 -19.37 -12.01 5.99
C LYS A 74 -20.12 -12.10 7.32
N LEU A 75 -19.80 -11.25 8.29
CA LEU A 75 -20.54 -11.18 9.55
C LEU A 75 -21.92 -10.56 9.30
N THR A 76 -22.99 -11.27 9.67
CA THR A 76 -24.34 -10.69 9.67
C THR A 76 -24.54 -9.78 10.89
N ILE A 77 -25.66 -9.04 10.92
CA ILE A 77 -26.03 -8.23 12.09
C ILE A 77 -26.26 -9.15 13.31
N GLU A 78 -26.87 -10.33 13.11
CA GLU A 78 -27.05 -11.30 14.19
C GLU A 78 -25.71 -11.81 14.75
N ASP A 79 -24.73 -12.09 13.88
CA ASP A 79 -23.40 -12.52 14.32
C ASP A 79 -22.69 -11.44 15.16
N GLN A 80 -22.81 -10.16 14.77
CA GLN A 80 -22.25 -9.03 15.53
C GLN A 80 -22.96 -8.85 16.88
N LEU A 81 -24.29 -8.99 16.91
CA LEU A 81 -25.07 -8.93 18.15
C LEU A 81 -24.74 -10.10 19.10
N GLN A 82 -24.29 -11.25 18.56
CA GLN A 82 -23.77 -12.38 19.33
C GLN A 82 -22.29 -12.22 19.75
N GLY A 83 -21.66 -11.09 19.45
CA GLY A 83 -20.28 -10.80 19.83
C GLY A 83 -19.23 -11.50 18.98
N LYS A 84 -19.58 -12.05 17.81
CA LYS A 84 -18.58 -12.58 16.88
C LYS A 84 -17.79 -11.42 16.28
N VAL A 85 -16.47 -11.49 16.46
CA VAL A 85 -15.53 -10.51 15.92
C VAL A 85 -14.64 -11.20 14.90
N VAL A 86 -14.38 -10.53 13.78
CA VAL A 86 -13.39 -11.01 12.81
C VAL A 86 -12.03 -10.47 13.23
N ASN A 87 -11.04 -11.38 13.29
CA ASN A 87 -9.67 -11.00 13.59
C ASN A 87 -9.11 -10.05 12.52
N ASP A 88 -8.40 -9.02 12.99
CA ASP A 88 -7.61 -8.14 12.13
C ASP A 88 -6.53 -8.94 11.38
N THR A 89 -6.13 -8.44 10.21
CA THR A 89 -4.92 -8.96 9.55
C THR A 89 -3.69 -8.56 10.36
N GLN A 90 -2.54 -9.20 10.11
CA GLN A 90 -1.28 -8.82 10.78
C GLN A 90 -0.97 -7.33 10.56
N PHE A 91 -1.16 -6.84 9.34
CA PHE A 91 -0.98 -5.43 9.02
C PHE A 91 -2.00 -4.55 9.77
N GLY A 92 -3.29 -4.91 9.71
CA GLY A 92 -4.35 -4.16 10.36
C GLY A 92 -4.16 -4.02 11.87
N ARG A 93 -3.76 -5.12 12.52
CA ARG A 93 -3.41 -5.13 13.94
C ARG A 93 -2.23 -4.21 14.24
N ALA A 94 -1.15 -4.30 13.46
CA ALA A 94 0.04 -3.46 13.67
C ALA A 94 -0.29 -1.97 13.50
N MET A 95 -1.10 -1.60 12.51
CA MET A 95 -1.50 -0.21 12.30
C MET A 95 -2.35 0.31 13.46
N LYS A 96 -3.27 -0.52 13.97
CA LYS A 96 -4.09 -0.22 15.15
C LYS A 96 -3.24 -0.01 16.40
N GLU A 97 -2.24 -0.86 16.65
CA GLU A 97 -1.32 -0.71 17.79
C GLU A 97 -0.49 0.59 17.70
N LEU A 98 -0.16 1.05 16.48
CA LEU A 98 0.50 2.32 16.24
C LEU A 98 -0.44 3.54 16.28
N GLY A 99 -1.75 3.35 16.46
CA GLY A 99 -2.75 4.42 16.42
C GLY A 99 -3.07 4.93 15.01
N ILE A 100 -2.70 4.18 13.96
CA ILE A 100 -2.91 4.53 12.56
C ILE A 100 -4.26 4.00 12.10
N THR A 101 -5.13 4.88 11.59
CA THR A 101 -6.43 4.47 11.04
C THR A 101 -6.28 3.94 9.61
N LEU A 102 -6.60 2.66 9.37
CA LEU A 102 -6.69 2.12 8.02
C LEU A 102 -8.04 2.44 7.37
N ILE A 103 -7.99 3.17 6.26
CA ILE A 103 -9.18 3.58 5.52
C ILE A 103 -9.20 2.82 4.18
N PRO A 104 -10.13 1.88 3.96
CA PRO A 104 -10.27 1.24 2.67
C PRO A 104 -10.73 2.25 1.63
N ALA A 105 -9.94 2.45 0.57
CA ALA A 105 -10.28 3.29 -0.56
C ALA A 105 -11.54 2.73 -1.25
N ARG A 106 -12.64 3.49 -1.21
CA ARG A 106 -13.94 3.11 -1.80
C ARG A 106 -14.24 3.79 -3.12
N SER A 107 -13.38 4.69 -3.58
CA SER A 107 -13.64 5.50 -4.77
C SER A 107 -12.39 5.76 -5.62
N PRO A 108 -12.55 5.97 -6.94
CA PRO A 108 -11.49 6.43 -7.82
C PRO A 108 -10.84 7.74 -7.35
N GLN A 109 -11.58 8.63 -6.67
CA GLN A 109 -11.05 9.89 -6.16
C GLN A 109 -9.97 9.69 -5.07
N ALA A 110 -10.09 8.64 -4.25
CA ALA A 110 -9.07 8.27 -3.27
C ALA A 110 -7.85 7.57 -3.92
N LYS A 111 -8.00 7.06 -5.15
CA LYS A 111 -6.96 6.31 -5.87
C LYS A 111 -6.29 7.11 -6.99
N GLY A 112 -6.96 8.13 -7.55
CA GLY A 112 -6.49 8.84 -8.74
C GLY A 112 -5.18 9.59 -8.56
N ARG A 113 -4.77 9.90 -7.31
CA ARG A 113 -3.43 10.46 -7.06
C ARG A 113 -2.34 9.38 -7.12
N VAL A 114 -2.57 8.21 -6.50
CA VAL A 114 -1.59 7.13 -6.51
C VAL A 114 -1.49 6.47 -7.89
N GLU A 115 -2.59 6.40 -8.63
CA GLU A 115 -2.61 5.91 -10.02
C GLU A 115 -1.82 6.83 -10.95
N ARG A 116 -2.01 8.16 -10.87
CA ARG A 116 -1.19 9.13 -11.62
C ARG A 116 0.29 9.07 -11.26
N LEU A 117 0.61 8.84 -9.98
CA LEU A 117 1.98 8.56 -9.58
C LEU A 117 2.51 7.33 -10.30
N TRP A 118 1.74 6.24 -10.34
CA TRP A 118 2.18 5.01 -11.00
C TRP A 118 2.44 5.19 -12.48
N GLU A 119 1.57 5.90 -13.21
CA GLU A 119 1.82 6.24 -14.62
C GLU A 119 3.13 7.02 -14.80
N THR A 120 3.40 7.97 -13.90
CA THR A 120 4.65 8.76 -13.92
C THR A 120 5.86 7.88 -13.65
N LEU A 121 5.81 7.02 -12.63
CA LEU A 121 6.95 6.16 -12.28
C LEU A 121 7.18 5.09 -13.34
N GLN A 122 6.13 4.45 -13.86
CA GLN A 122 6.23 3.42 -14.89
C GLN A 122 6.76 3.96 -16.22
N SER A 123 6.52 5.25 -16.53
CA SER A 123 7.08 5.89 -17.73
C SER A 123 8.54 6.33 -17.56
N ARG A 124 8.98 6.63 -16.33
CA ARG A 124 10.30 7.22 -16.06
C ARG A 124 11.31 6.23 -15.49
N LEU A 125 10.98 5.54 -14.40
CA LEU A 125 11.93 4.70 -13.68
C LEU A 125 12.58 3.60 -14.54
N PRO A 126 11.88 2.92 -15.48
CA PRO A 126 12.54 1.94 -16.33
C PRO A 126 13.65 2.52 -17.21
N VAL A 127 13.47 3.75 -17.70
CA VAL A 127 14.49 4.47 -18.48
C VAL A 127 15.68 4.83 -17.60
N GLU A 128 15.41 5.34 -16.40
CA GLU A 128 16.45 5.70 -15.43
C GLU A 128 17.23 4.46 -14.96
N PHE A 129 16.55 3.37 -14.61
CA PHE A 129 17.18 2.12 -14.19
C PHE A 129 18.05 1.53 -15.29
N LYS A 130 17.60 1.56 -16.55
CA LYS A 130 18.43 1.15 -17.68
C LYS A 130 19.70 2.00 -17.80
N THR A 131 19.63 3.29 -17.45
CA THR A 131 20.77 4.22 -17.55
C THR A 131 21.76 4.02 -16.40
N PHE A 132 21.28 3.85 -15.17
CA PHE A 132 22.11 3.82 -13.96
C PHE A 132 22.47 2.42 -13.43
N LEU A 133 21.76 1.37 -13.89
CA LEU A 133 22.05 -0.03 -13.52
C LEU A 133 22.65 -0.82 -14.68
N ALA A 134 22.91 -0.17 -15.82
CA ALA A 134 23.73 -0.78 -16.88
C ALA A 134 25.17 -0.97 -16.36
N PRO A 135 25.80 -2.12 -16.65
CA PRO A 135 27.16 -2.43 -16.23
C PRO A 135 28.20 -1.47 -16.81
#